data_AF-A0A3Q9C4T3-F1
#
_entry.id   AF-A0A3Q9C4T3-F1
#
_cell.length_a   1.000
_cell.length_b   1.000
_cell.length_c   1.000
_cell.angle_alpha   90.00
_cell.angle_beta   90.00
_cell.angle_gamma   90.00
#
_symmetry.space_group_name_H-M   'P 1'
#
loop_
_entity.id
_entity.type
_entity.pdbx_description
1 polymer ?
#
loop_
_entity_poly.entity_id
_entity_poly.type
_entity_poly.pdbx_seq_one_letter_code
_entity_poly.pdbx_strand_id
1 'polypeptide(L)' 'MALLHIRAPYGATPTATSKCLCGRDRSAIGRRKVLALIADHTAHRDVCPLRTTQEGRNAA' A
#
# COMPACT_ATOMS: atom_id res chain seq x y z
N MET A 1 7.09 8.17 1.16
CA MET A 1 6.26 7.82 -0.02
C MET A 1 5.77 6.38 0.10
N ALA A 2 4.46 6.17 -0.11
CA ALA A 2 3.83 4.85 -0.17
C ALA A 2 3.22 4.69 -1.57
N LEU A 3 3.59 3.63 -2.28
CA LEU A 3 3.18 3.35 -3.65
C LEU A 3 2.30 2.10 -3.66
N LEU A 4 1.12 2.21 -4.25
CA LEU A 4 0.23 1.09 -4.51
C LEU A 4 0.10 0.93 -6.03
N HIS A 5 0.54 -0.21 -6.55
CA HIS A 5 0.42 -0.56 -7.96
C HIS A 5 -0.56 -1.71 -8.13
N ILE A 6 -1.63 -1.51 -8.89
CA ILE A 6 -2.66 -2.51 -9.14
C ILE A 6 -2.72 -2.77 -10.64
N ARG A 7 -2.63 -4.04 -11.03
CA ARG A 7 -2.74 -4.50 -12.40
C ARG A 7 -3.91 -5.47 -12.49
N ALA A 8 -4.95 -5.10 -13.23
CA ALA A 8 -6.13 -5.94 -13.47
C ALA A 8 -6.37 -6.04 -14.99
N PRO A 9 -5.73 -6.99 -15.68
CA PRO A 9 -6.02 -7.25 -17.08
C PRO A 9 -7.42 -7.85 -17.23
N TYR A 10 -8.15 -7.50 -18.29
CA TYR A 10 -9.47 -8.10 -18.58
C TYR A 10 -9.33 -9.62 -18.71
N GLY A 11 -10.09 -10.37 -17.89
CA GLY A 11 -10.10 -11.83 -17.88
C GLY A 11 -8.94 -12.51 -17.14
N ALA A 12 -7.98 -11.76 -16.57
CA ALA A 12 -6.85 -12.32 -15.85
C ALA A 12 -6.95 -12.09 -14.33
N THR A 13 -6.18 -12.87 -13.57
CA THR A 13 -6.08 -12.72 -12.11
C THR A 13 -5.47 -11.36 -11.78
N PRO A 14 -6.18 -10.48 -11.03
CA PRO A 14 -5.65 -9.17 -10.69
C PRO A 14 -4.50 -9.31 -9.70
N THR A 15 -3.51 -8.44 -9.83
CA THR A 15 -2.32 -8.41 -8.97
C THR A 15 -2.15 -7.01 -8.41
N ALA A 16 -1.83 -6.91 -7.13
CA ALA A 16 -1.53 -5.65 -6.48
C ALA A 16 -0.23 -5.77 -5.69
N THR A 17 0.56 -4.71 -5.73
CA THR A 17 1.81 -4.60 -4.98
C THR A 17 1.79 -3.28 -4.23
N SER A 18 1.97 -3.37 -2.92
CA SER A 18 2.09 -2.23 -2.01
C SER A 18 3.53 -2.14 -1.55
N LYS A 19 4.18 -1.01 -1.84
CA LYS A 19 5.52 -0.68 -1.34
C LYS A 19 5.46 0.57 -0.49
N CYS A 20 6.05 0.53 0.70
CA CYS A 20 6.19 1.67 1.58
C CYS A 20 7.66 1.82 1.99
N LEU A 21 8.14 3.06 2.05
CA LEU A 21 9.50 3.36 2.50
C LEU A 21 9.80 2.89 3.93
N CYS A 22 8.79 2.56 4.74
CA CYS A 22 8.99 2.08 6.11
C CYS A 22 9.50 0.63 6.15
N GLY A 23 9.80 0.02 5.00
CA GLY A 23 10.20 -1.38 4.87
C GLY A 23 9.06 -2.34 4.55
N ARG A 24 7.83 -1.84 4.29
CA ARG A 24 6.68 -2.69 3.92
C ARG A 24 6.69 -2.96 2.42
N ASP A 25 6.99 -4.19 2.02
CA ASP A 25 6.79 -4.71 0.66
C ASP A 25 5.82 -5.90 0.73
N ARG A 26 4.65 -5.77 0.10
CA ARG A 26 3.64 -6.84 0.02
C ARG A 26 3.08 -6.92 -1.38
N SER A 27 2.94 -8.14 -1.87
CA SER A 27 2.29 -8.46 -3.14
C SER A 27 1.09 -9.40 -2.90
N ALA A 28 0.05 -9.20 -3.68
CA ALA A 28 -1.19 -9.96 -3.60
C ALA A 28 -1.68 -10.30 -5.01
N ILE A 29 -2.10 -11.55 -5.20
CA ILE A 29 -2.62 -12.07 -6.48
C ILE A 29 -4.02 -12.61 -6.23
N GLY A 30 -4.97 -12.23 -7.08
CA GLY A 30 -6.38 -12.60 -7.01
C GLY A 30 -7.25 -11.55 -6.34
N ARG A 31 -8.49 -11.43 -6.81
CA ARG A 31 -9.41 -10.35 -6.45
C ARG A 31 -9.57 -10.17 -4.94
N ARG A 32 -9.77 -11.26 -4.19
CA ARG A 32 -9.91 -11.21 -2.72
C ARG A 32 -8.64 -10.71 -2.04
N LYS A 33 -7.46 -11.21 -2.44
CA LYS A 33 -6.18 -10.79 -1.83
C LYS A 33 -5.83 -9.36 -2.20
N VAL A 34 -6.12 -8.92 -3.42
CA VAL A 34 -5.95 -7.53 -3.85
C VAL A 34 -6.82 -6.59 -3.02
N LEU A 35 -8.11 -6.89 -2.82
CA LEU A 35 -8.99 -6.09 -1.97
C LEU A 35 -8.49 -6.04 -0.51
N ALA A 36 -8.04 -7.18 0.03
CA ALA A 36 -7.43 -7.23 1.35
C ALA A 36 -6.15 -6.40 1.44
N LEU A 37 -5.29 -6.40 0.40
CA LEU A 37 -4.07 -5.60 0.35
C LEU A 37 -4.38 -4.11 0.31
N ILE A 38 -5.44 -3.69 -0.38
CA ILE A 38 -5.87 -2.28 -0.41
C ILE A 38 -6.35 -1.83 0.98
N ALA A 39 -7.16 -2.63 1.66
CA ALA A 39 -7.59 -2.36 3.04
C ALA A 39 -6.39 -2.32 4.01
N ASP A 40 -5.47 -3.28 3.88
CA ASP A 40 -4.23 -3.35 4.66
C ASP A 40 -3.32 -2.14 4.40
N HIS A 41 -3.21 -1.68 3.15
CA HIS A 41 -2.44 -0.49 2.79
C HIS A 41 -3.05 0.80 3.36
N THR A 42 -4.38 0.93 3.33
CA THR A 42 -5.08 2.11 3.88
C THR A 42 -4.98 2.18 5.39
N ALA A 43 -5.18 1.06 6.10
CA ALA A 43 -4.93 0.98 7.54
C ALA A 43 -3.46 1.24 7.87
N HIS A 44 -2.54 0.69 7.08
CA HIS A 44 -1.11 0.93 7.28
C HIS A 44 -0.73 2.39 7.08
N ARG A 45 -1.33 3.08 6.09
CA ARG A 45 -1.05 4.50 5.82
C ARG A 45 -1.29 5.35 7.06
N ASP A 46 -2.34 5.07 7.83
CA ASP A 46 -2.67 5.78 9.07
C ASP A 46 -1.62 5.56 10.17
N VAL A 47 -1.23 4.31 10.40
CA VAL A 47 -0.26 3.94 11.44
C VAL A 47 1.21 4.02 10.96
N CYS A 48 1.47 4.47 9.74
CA CYS A 48 2.80 4.40 9.15
C CYS A 48 3.75 5.36 9.88
N PRO A 49 4.85 4.86 10.49
CA PRO A 49 5.80 5.69 11.22
C PRO A 49 6.39 6.79 10.34
N LEU A 50 6.64 6.53 9.06
CA LEU A 50 7.14 7.55 8.14
C LEU A 50 6.11 8.61 7.77
N ARG A 51 4.80 8.32 7.85
CA ARG A 51 3.75 9.32 7.62
C ARG A 51 3.57 10.19 8.86
N THR A 52 3.48 9.59 10.06
CA THR A 52 3.41 10.37 11.31
C THR A 52 4.68 11.20 11.53
N THR A 53 5.85 10.72 11.13
CA THR A 53 7.10 11.51 11.16
C THR A 53 7.08 12.65 10.12
N GLN A 54 6.34 12.52 9.01
CA GLN A 54 6.18 13.60 8.03
C GLN A 54 5.24 14.70 8.55
N GLU A 55 4.15 14.35 9.25
CA GLU A 55 3.24 15.32 9.89
C GLU A 55 3.92 16.08 11.05
N GLY A 56 4.99 15.54 11.64
CA GLY A 56 5.85 16.23 12.61
C GLY A 56 7.00 17.04 11.99
N ARG A 57 7.18 17.03 10.66
CA ARG A 57 8.32 17.65 9.97
C ARG A 57 7.90 18.70 8.94
N ASN A 58 6.83 19.44 9.20
CA ASN A 58 6.52 20.71 8.50
C ASN A 58 6.67 21.93 9.43
N ALA A 59 7.60 21.88 10.39
CA ALA A 59 8.11 23.06 11.08
C ALA A 59 9.58 23.26 10.68
N ALA A 60 9.81 23.93 9.55
CA ALA A 60 11.05 24.61 9.21
C ALA A 60 10.77 25.64 8.12
#